data_AF-A0A0L7TJ70-F1
#
_entry.id   AF-A0A0L7TJ70-F1
#
_cell.length_a   1.000
_cell.length_b   1.000
_cell.length_c   1.000
_cell.angle_alpha   90.00
_cell.angle_beta   90.00
_cell.angle_gamma   90.00
#
_symmetry.space_group_name_H-M   'P 1'
#
loop_
_entity.id
_entity.type
_entity.pdbx_description
1 polymer ?
#
loop_
_entity_poly.entity_id
_entity_poly.type
_entity_poly.pdbx_seq_one_letter_code
_entity_poly.pdbx_strand_id
1 'polypeptide(L)' 'MKKPAEKNVLHPRNRHRGRYDFAALKQCHPALTPLVQINQYGDESVDFADPQAVKVLNQALLHHFYQIEHWNIPDGF' A
#
# COMPACT_ATOMS: atom_id res chain seq x y z
N MET A 1 17.04 -0.04 -19.31
CA MET A 1 15.80 0.25 -18.56
C MET A 1 15.09 -1.07 -18.27
N LYS A 2 15.13 -1.60 -17.04
CA LYS A 2 14.40 -2.84 -16.69
C LYS A 2 12.96 -2.47 -16.35
N LYS A 3 12.03 -2.72 -17.28
CA LYS A 3 10.58 -2.72 -16.98
C LYS A 3 10.35 -3.78 -15.89
N PRO A 4 9.69 -3.47 -14.76
CA PRO A 4 9.30 -4.50 -13.82
C PRO A 4 8.35 -5.47 -14.53
N ALA A 5 8.59 -6.77 -14.40
CA ALA A 5 7.74 -7.80 -14.98
C ALA A 5 6.30 -7.62 -14.45
N GLU A 6 5.36 -7.31 -15.34
CA GLU A 6 3.94 -7.28 -14.98
C GLU A 6 3.57 -8.65 -14.40
N LYS A 7 3.16 -8.68 -13.12
CA LYS A 7 2.64 -9.88 -12.48
C LYS A 7 1.34 -10.25 -13.21
N ASN A 8 1.43 -11.17 -14.17
CA ASN A 8 0.38 -11.56 -15.11
C ASN A 8 -0.76 -12.40 -14.46
N VAL A 9 -0.95 -12.27 -13.15
CA VAL A 9 -1.92 -13.05 -12.35
C VAL A 9 -3.16 -12.21 -12.00
N LEU A 10 -3.08 -10.88 -12.10
CA LEU A 10 -4.17 -9.98 -11.76
C LEU A 10 -5.00 -9.62 -13.00
N HIS A 11 -6.32 -9.47 -12.81
CA HIS A 11 -7.24 -9.08 -13.88
C HIS A 11 -6.78 -7.78 -14.57
N PRO A 12 -6.91 -7.64 -15.91
CA PRO A 12 -6.43 -6.47 -16.65
C PRO A 12 -6.97 -5.13 -16.14
N ARG A 13 -8.19 -5.13 -15.57
CA ARG A 13 -8.83 -3.94 -14.98
C ARG A 13 -8.41 -3.62 -13.54
N ASN A 14 -7.54 -4.43 -12.93
CA ASN A 14 -7.06 -4.15 -11.57
C ASN A 14 -6.15 -2.92 -11.60
N ARG A 15 -6.48 -1.90 -10.79
CA ARG A 15 -5.72 -0.64 -10.68
C ARG A 15 -4.36 -0.85 -9.99
N HIS A 16 -4.19 -1.94 -9.26
CA HIS A 16 -3.02 -2.25 -8.41
C HIS A 16 -2.09 -3.30 -9.03
N ARG A 17 -1.96 -3.30 -10.37
CA ARG A 17 -1.04 -4.23 -11.08
C ARG A 17 0.44 -3.85 -10.90
N GLY A 18 0.71 -2.59 -10.57
CA GLY A 18 2.05 -2.04 -10.36
C GLY A 18 2.48 -2.04 -8.90
N ARG A 19 3.62 -1.40 -8.64
CA ARG A 19 4.05 -1.07 -7.27
C ARG A 19 3.27 0.16 -6.78
N TYR A 20 3.08 0.24 -5.47
CA TYR A 20 2.43 1.41 -4.86
C TYR A 20 3.37 2.61 -4.84
N ASP A 21 2.80 3.78 -5.12
CA ASP A 21 3.49 5.06 -4.93
C ASP A 21 3.38 5.46 -3.46
N PHE A 22 4.35 5.03 -2.66
CA PHE A 22 4.38 5.33 -1.22
C PHE A 22 4.54 6.83 -0.94
N ALA A 23 5.09 7.63 -1.85
CA ALA A 23 5.14 9.07 -1.68
C ALA A 23 3.72 9.67 -1.72
N ALA A 24 2.92 9.29 -2.71
CA ALA A 24 1.52 9.70 -2.80
C ALA A 24 0.68 9.17 -1.62
N LEU A 25 0.89 7.92 -1.21
CA LEU A 25 0.16 7.33 -0.08
C LEU A 25 0.48 8.00 1.25
N LYS A 26 1.75 8.33 1.53
CA LYS A 26 2.14 9.06 2.75
C LYS A 26 1.56 10.47 2.78
N GLN A 27 1.48 11.14 1.63
CA GLN A 27 0.86 12.47 1.54
C GLN A 27 -0.65 12.41 1.81
N CYS A 28 -1.30 11.38 1.28
CA CYS A 28 -2.74 11.15 1.42
C CYS A 28 -3.11 10.69 2.84
N HIS A 29 -2.25 9.88 3.46
CA HIS A 29 -2.47 9.28 4.77
C HIS A 29 -1.18 9.33 5.61
N PRO A 30 -0.93 10.44 6.33
CA PRO A 30 0.33 10.66 7.05
C PRO A 30 0.68 9.59 8.08
N ALA A 31 -0.31 8.90 8.65
CA ALA A 31 -0.13 7.80 9.60
C ALA A 31 0.60 6.58 9.00
N LEU A 32 0.69 6.48 7.67
CA LEU A 32 1.48 5.44 6.99
C LEU A 32 3.00 5.70 7.10
N THR A 33 3.42 6.97 7.17
CA THR A 33 4.84 7.38 7.16
C THR A 33 5.74 6.62 8.14
N PRO A 34 5.40 6.49 9.44
CA PRO A 34 6.27 5.79 10.39
C PRO A 34 6.35 4.28 10.16
N LEU A 35 5.48 3.70 9.32
CA LEU A 35 5.40 2.26 9.04
C LEU A 35 6.09 1.88 7.73
N VAL A 36 6.52 2.87 6.95
CA VAL A 36 7.23 2.66 5.69
C VAL A 36 8.73 2.56 5.97
N GLN A 37 9.32 1.50 5.46
CA GLN A 37 10.74 1.19 5.54
C GLN A 37 11.29 0.84 4.16
N ILE A 38 12.61 0.99 4.00
CA ILE A 38 13.30 0.52 2.79
C ILE A 38 13.53 -0.98 2.92
N ASN A 39 13.09 -1.74 1.93
CA ASN A 39 13.31 -3.18 1.88
C ASN A 39 14.75 -3.52 1.40
N GLN A 40 15.10 -4.81 1.44
CA GLN A 40 16.41 -5.32 1.00
C GLN A 40 16.78 -5.00 -0.47
N TYR A 41 15.81 -4.56 -1.27
CA TYR A 41 15.98 -4.21 -2.68
C TYR A 41 16.09 -2.69 -2.90
N GLY A 42 16.05 -1.89 -1.83
CA GLY A 42 16.13 -0.43 -1.92
C GLY A 42 14.79 0.27 -2.21
N ASP A 43 13.67 -0.45 -2.18
CA ASP A 43 12.34 0.10 -2.43
C ASP A 43 11.59 0.36 -1.12
N GLU A 44 10.75 1.41 -1.09
CA GLU A 44 9.81 1.63 0.00
C GLU A 44 8.80 0.48 0.11
N SER A 45 8.56 0.02 1.33
CA SER A 45 7.67 -1.08 1.67
C SER A 45 7.17 -0.91 3.10
N VAL A 46 6.16 -1.69 3.49
CA VAL A 46 5.80 -1.90 4.90
C VAL A 46 6.24 -3.28 5.35
N ASP A 47 6.24 -3.54 6.66
CA ASP A 47 6.27 -4.89 7.18
C ASP A 47 4.89 -5.55 7.00
N PHE A 48 4.83 -6.58 6.14
CA PHE A 48 3.60 -7.31 5.88
C PHE A 48 3.27 -8.35 6.96
N ALA A 49 4.18 -8.60 7.91
CA ALA A 49 3.91 -9.43 9.08
C ALA A 49 3.28 -8.63 10.23
N ASP A 50 3.36 -7.30 10.20
CA ASP A 50 2.72 -6.41 11.17
C ASP A 50 1.27 -6.10 10.74
N PRO A 51 0.24 -6.59 11.46
CA PRO A 51 -1.16 -6.33 11.14
C PRO A 51 -1.49 -4.83 11.13
N GLN A 52 -0.82 -4.02 11.97
CA GLN A 52 -1.06 -2.60 12.06
C GLN A 52 -0.52 -1.88 10.81
N ALA A 53 0.68 -2.22 10.36
CA ALA A 53 1.25 -1.70 9.12
C ALA A 53 0.39 -2.04 7.89
N VAL A 54 -0.11 -3.28 7.81
CA VAL A 54 -1.01 -3.72 6.74
C VAL A 54 -2.35 -2.98 6.78
N LYS A 55 -2.94 -2.80 7.97
CA LYS A 55 -4.20 -2.07 8.16
C LYS A 55 -4.07 -0.62 7.68
N VAL A 56 -3.01 0.08 8.07
CA VAL A 56 -2.78 1.48 7.70
C VAL A 56 -2.46 1.62 6.21
N LEU A 57 -1.71 0.67 5.62
CA LEU A 57 -1.51 0.63 4.16
C LEU A 57 -2.85 0.51 3.42
N ASN A 58 -3.72 -0.40 3.86
CA ASN A 58 -5.05 -0.57 3.25
C ASN A 58 -5.91 0.68 3.39
N GLN A 59 -5.89 1.35 4.54
CA GLN A 59 -6.55 2.67 4.71
C GLN A 59 -6.05 3.68 3.68
N ALA A 60 -4.74 3.83 3.53
CA ALA A 60 -4.15 4.75 2.57
C ALA A 60 -4.54 4.43 1.11
N LEU A 61 -4.55 3.15 0.74
CA LEU A 61 -4.94 2.69 -0.60
C LEU A 61 -6.42 2.98 -0.89
N LEU A 62 -7.30 2.67 0.07
CA LEU A 62 -8.74 2.91 -0.05
C LEU A 62 -9.05 4.41 -0.13
N HIS A 63 -8.38 5.22 0.68
CA HIS A 63 -8.52 6.67 0.64
C HIS A 63 -8.03 7.24 -0.71
N HIS A 64 -6.82 6.89 -1.13
CA HIS A 64 -6.20 7.47 -2.32
C HIS A 64 -6.90 7.05 -3.64
N PHE A 65 -7.21 5.76 -3.81
CA PHE A 65 -7.70 5.24 -5.08
C PHE A 65 -9.23 5.16 -5.18
N TYR A 66 -9.92 5.12 -4.04
CA TYR A 66 -11.36 4.89 -3.96
C TYR A 66 -12.10 5.96 -3.17
N GLN A 67 -11.41 6.97 -2.63
CA GLN A 67 -12.01 8.08 -1.88
C GLN A 67 -12.80 7.62 -0.66
N ILE A 68 -12.40 6.49 -0.07
CA ILE A 68 -13.00 5.98 1.17
C ILE A 68 -12.22 6.58 2.34
N GLU A 69 -12.82 7.56 3.00
CA GLU A 69 -12.17 8.32 4.08
C GLU A 69 -12.05 7.54 5.38
N HIS A 70 -13.11 6.81 5.75
CA HIS A 70 -13.22 6.12 7.03
C HIS A 70 -13.37 4.62 6.80
N TRP A 71 -12.25 3.93 6.67
CA TRP A 71 -12.21 2.47 6.68
C TRP A 71 -11.52 1.97 7.95
N ASN A 72 -12.18 1.04 8.63
CA ASN A 72 -11.64 0.40 9.83
C ASN A 72 -12.12 -1.05 9.89
N ILE A 73 -11.31 -1.90 10.51
CA ILE A 73 -11.67 -3.28 10.86
C ILE A 73 -11.85 -3.32 12.39
N PRO A 74 -12.92 -3.94 12.91
CA PRO A 74 -13.11 -4.12 14.36
C PRO A 74 -11.95 -4.88 15.00
N ASP A 75 -11.71 -4.63 16.28
CA ASP A 75 -10.67 -5.33 17.03
C ASP A 75 -10.99 -6.84 17.12
N GLY A 76 -9.96 -7.68 16.94
CA GLY A 76 -10.07 -9.14 17.06
C GLY A 76 -10.32 -9.91 15.76
N PHE A 77 -10.22 -9.26 14.59
CA PHE A 77 -10.29 -9.86 13.25
C PHE A 77 -9.01 -9.57 12.46
#